data_AF-A0A419HMM5-F1
#
_entry.id   AF-A0A419HMM5-F1
#
_cell.length_a   1.000
_cell.length_b   1.000
_cell.length_c   1.000
_cell.angle_alpha   90.00
_cell.angle_beta   90.00
_cell.angle_gamma   90.00
#
_symmetry.space_group_name_H-M   'P 1'
#
loop_
_entity.id
_entity.type
_entity.pdbx_description
1 polymer ?
#
loop_
_entity_poly.entity_id
_entity_poly.type
_entity_poly.pdbx_seq_one_letter_code
_entity_poly.pdbx_strand_id
1 'polypeptide(L)'
;MGWISRPRARMRAVSGLVATAMLGALSVTAVGTTPAVADTPRNVQPGVGYKVTPGQPFASHTPEFNWLGSYVVGGKNVFCVSFQLKAPDSNQEYKPGDELLTKWGTKLPADEAANISYLLLRYGNTTDADQAAALAHLLHSWTSKPRSDKDLDKSLPAEKIGYDATYHLDKLKEQAPGAYADVAKLTADAEANRGPWTASMAGPKDPQHLDAPASWTVTVKNAKGTGVADVPVKLTATDASIDSDSSDAKKTDSSGKDAKQTSDSDAKETSSGAGDAKQTGNGGSSATQAAKTETTVKTDAEGKVTVKLTPTGAQPKLVAAMSAPADRPYVQKPLDDGIQKVVSTGGEKTLTATGTVAIAKPGKVQIAKKDAKTGKGIGGATLRVTGKDRKSAATGQDGKPLNGPDGKPVVVTTNGEEGVATVENLLAPQEVCVVEVNAPPGYTNAFDPNNPPTECGSLEPGGTLSLALANTPNEVPHAIPAGDQPVAMAKGSTETTFSVPGVAGLGALVLLGSGLVGFFARRSARR
;
A
#
# COMPACT_ATOMS: atom_id res chain seq x y z
N MET A 1 -27.94 -45.59 47.41
CA MET A 1 -29.00 -46.43 46.81
C MET A 1 -29.84 -45.53 45.93
N GLY A 2 -30.07 -45.69 44.63
CA GLY A 2 -29.66 -46.55 43.51
C GLY A 2 -30.30 -45.86 42.27
N TRP A 3 -29.55 -45.53 41.21
CA TRP A 3 -29.46 -46.28 39.93
C TRP A 3 -30.81 -46.41 39.18
N ILE A 4 -31.00 -46.25 37.86
CA ILE A 4 -30.22 -46.07 36.60
C ILE A 4 -31.31 -45.75 35.54
N SER A 5 -31.15 -44.85 34.55
CA SER A 5 -30.68 -45.21 33.19
C SER A 5 -30.60 -43.97 32.26
N ARG A 6 -29.47 -43.84 31.57
CA ARG A 6 -29.29 -43.15 30.27
C ARG A 6 -29.39 -44.23 29.14
N PRO A 7 -28.91 -44.07 27.86
CA PRO A 7 -28.65 -42.91 26.98
C PRO A 7 -29.08 -43.13 25.49
N ARG A 8 -29.00 -42.10 24.63
CA ARG A 8 -28.46 -42.09 23.22
C ARG A 8 -28.10 -40.62 22.90
N ALA A 9 -26.89 -40.13 22.57
CA ALA A 9 -25.69 -40.57 21.83
C ALA A 9 -25.85 -40.59 20.28
N ARG A 10 -25.23 -39.59 19.62
CA ARG A 10 -24.44 -39.63 18.35
C ARG A 10 -23.94 -38.19 18.06
N MET A 11 -22.68 -37.84 18.39
CA MET A 11 -21.39 -37.98 17.67
C MET A 11 -21.18 -36.98 16.52
N ARG A 12 -20.26 -36.00 16.69
CA ARG A 12 -18.85 -35.85 16.17
C ARG A 12 -18.83 -35.25 14.74
N ALA A 13 -17.93 -34.35 14.31
CA ALA A 13 -16.49 -34.07 14.52
C ALA A 13 -16.21 -32.58 14.09
N VAL A 14 -15.35 -31.76 14.72
CA VAL A 14 -13.87 -31.66 14.74
C VAL A 14 -13.22 -31.16 13.42
N SER A 15 -12.48 -30.04 13.58
CA SER A 15 -11.29 -29.54 12.83
C SER A 15 -11.44 -28.74 11.51
N GLY A 16 -10.64 -27.67 11.42
CA GLY A 16 -10.34 -26.98 10.16
C GLY A 16 -9.44 -25.75 10.31
N LEU A 17 -8.18 -25.95 10.69
CA LEU A 17 -7.08 -24.97 10.59
C LEU A 17 -6.64 -24.93 9.12
N VAL A 18 -6.65 -23.78 8.45
CA VAL A 18 -6.07 -23.61 7.11
C VAL A 18 -5.12 -22.43 7.09
N ALA A 19 -3.84 -22.76 7.20
CA ALA A 19 -2.75 -21.99 6.63
C ALA A 19 -2.67 -22.34 5.14
N THR A 20 -2.56 -21.35 4.26
CA THR A 20 -2.20 -21.57 2.86
C THR A 20 -1.01 -20.69 2.52
N ALA A 21 0.15 -21.37 2.49
CA ALA A 21 1.33 -20.96 1.76
C ALA A 21 1.02 -20.94 0.26
N MET A 22 1.42 -19.87 -0.43
CA MET A 22 1.58 -19.90 -1.88
C MET A 22 3.08 -19.98 -2.20
N LEU A 23 3.56 -21.21 -2.31
CA LEU A 23 4.71 -21.57 -3.14
C LEU A 23 4.18 -21.88 -4.54
N GLY A 24 4.55 -21.07 -5.52
CA GLY A 24 4.36 -21.38 -6.94
C GLY A 24 5.40 -22.40 -7.39
N ALA A 25 5.05 -23.69 -7.30
CA ALA A 25 5.78 -24.79 -7.88
C ALA A 25 5.61 -24.78 -9.41
N LEU A 26 6.74 -24.68 -10.12
CA LEU A 26 6.86 -24.98 -11.55
C LEU A 26 6.50 -26.44 -11.81
N SER A 27 5.56 -26.64 -12.73
CA SER A 27 5.06 -27.94 -13.17
C SER A 27 6.12 -28.66 -14.01
N VAL A 28 6.60 -29.80 -13.53
CA VAL A 28 7.33 -30.79 -14.33
C VAL A 28 6.30 -31.80 -14.84
N THR A 29 6.06 -31.81 -16.16
CA THR A 29 5.40 -32.91 -16.86
C THR A 29 6.41 -33.57 -17.79
N ALA A 30 6.97 -34.70 -17.34
CA ALA A 30 7.28 -35.82 -18.23
C ALA A 30 5.95 -36.58 -18.42
N VAL A 31 5.60 -37.16 -19.57
CA VAL A 31 6.31 -38.24 -20.27
C VAL A 31 5.88 -38.24 -21.75
N GLY A 32 6.84 -38.43 -22.66
CA GLY A 32 6.59 -38.75 -24.07
C GLY A 32 7.83 -39.41 -24.67
N THR A 33 7.89 -40.73 -24.62
CA THR A 33 8.96 -41.56 -25.18
C THR A 33 8.92 -41.60 -26.71
N THR A 34 10.02 -41.23 -27.37
CA THR A 34 10.49 -41.89 -28.62
C THR A 34 12.03 -41.91 -28.63
N PRO A 35 12.67 -43.05 -28.93
CA PRO A 35 14.10 -43.12 -29.15
C PRO A 35 14.40 -42.93 -30.64
N ALA A 36 15.15 -41.89 -30.97
CA ALA A 36 15.92 -41.80 -32.19
C ALA A 36 17.19 -41.02 -31.86
N VAL A 37 18.22 -41.76 -31.43
CA VAL A 37 19.59 -41.27 -31.31
C VAL A 37 20.09 -41.10 -32.74
N ALA A 38 19.98 -39.88 -33.26
CA ALA A 38 20.79 -39.43 -34.37
C ALA A 38 21.84 -38.47 -33.78
N ASP A 39 23.12 -38.74 -34.05
CA ASP A 39 24.23 -37.82 -33.87
C ASP A 39 23.99 -36.54 -34.69
N THR A 40 23.13 -35.65 -34.21
CA THR A 40 23.10 -34.27 -34.67
C THR A 40 24.35 -33.58 -34.12
N PRO A 41 25.14 -32.89 -34.96
CA PRO A 41 26.26 -32.09 -34.47
C PRO A 41 25.77 -31.18 -33.34
N ARG A 42 26.45 -31.24 -32.20
CA ARG A 42 26.11 -30.52 -30.98
C ARG A 42 25.93 -29.03 -31.28
N ASN A 43 24.68 -28.57 -31.27
CA ASN A 43 24.30 -27.18 -31.48
C ASN A 43 24.60 -26.37 -30.22
N VAL A 44 25.88 -26.08 -29.97
CA VAL A 44 26.24 -24.99 -29.04
C VAL A 44 25.67 -23.71 -29.64
N GLN A 45 24.64 -23.15 -29.00
CA GLN A 45 24.01 -21.93 -29.45
C GLN A 45 24.55 -20.76 -28.62
N PRO A 46 25.59 -20.04 -29.10
CA PRO A 46 25.99 -18.80 -28.46
C PRO A 46 24.79 -17.86 -28.43
N GLY A 47 24.59 -17.24 -27.27
CA GLY A 47 23.61 -16.19 -27.09
C GLY A 47 24.18 -14.85 -27.53
N VAL A 48 24.10 -13.87 -26.64
CA VAL A 48 24.54 -12.50 -26.87
C VAL A 48 25.96 -12.32 -26.32
N GLY A 49 26.87 -11.71 -27.09
CA GLY A 49 28.27 -11.50 -26.68
C GLY A 49 29.24 -11.39 -27.85
N TYR A 50 30.54 -11.57 -27.57
CA TYR A 50 31.62 -11.47 -28.55
C TYR A 50 32.58 -12.66 -28.51
N LYS A 51 33.22 -12.90 -29.65
CA LYS A 51 34.39 -13.78 -29.77
C LYS A 51 35.65 -12.95 -29.52
N VAL A 52 36.50 -13.41 -28.61
CA VAL A 52 37.86 -12.90 -28.39
C VAL A 52 38.84 -13.76 -29.18
N THR A 53 39.57 -13.14 -30.12
CA THR A 53 40.44 -13.83 -31.09
C THR A 53 41.89 -13.30 -31.05
N PRO A 54 42.93 -14.15 -30.97
CA PRO A 54 42.84 -15.57 -30.64
C PRO A 54 42.27 -15.76 -29.22
N GLY A 55 41.83 -16.98 -28.91
CA GLY A 55 41.49 -17.31 -27.53
C GLY A 55 42.74 -17.54 -26.68
N GLN A 56 42.57 -17.54 -25.35
CA GLN A 56 43.62 -17.83 -24.37
C GLN A 56 44.24 -19.22 -24.65
N PRO A 57 45.56 -19.31 -24.87
CA PRO A 57 46.25 -20.58 -25.07
C PRO A 57 46.12 -21.53 -23.87
N PHE A 58 45.91 -22.82 -24.15
CA PHE A 58 45.84 -23.90 -23.15
C PHE A 58 46.11 -25.25 -23.81
N ALA A 59 46.42 -26.30 -23.04
CA ALA A 59 46.74 -27.64 -23.54
C ALA A 59 47.70 -27.65 -24.75
N SER A 60 48.70 -26.76 -24.74
CA SER A 60 49.69 -26.55 -25.80
C SER A 60 49.11 -26.19 -27.18
N HIS A 61 47.87 -25.70 -27.25
CA HIS A 61 47.27 -25.13 -28.44
C HIS A 61 46.70 -23.74 -28.15
N THR A 62 46.39 -22.99 -29.20
CA THR A 62 45.69 -21.72 -29.10
C THR A 62 44.33 -21.90 -29.76
N PRO A 63 43.21 -21.86 -29.02
CA PRO A 63 41.90 -21.96 -29.63
C PRO A 63 41.68 -20.77 -30.56
N GLU A 64 40.91 -20.97 -31.63
CA GLU A 64 40.59 -19.91 -32.60
C GLU A 64 40.00 -18.69 -31.89
N PHE A 65 39.10 -18.91 -30.93
CA PHE A 65 38.52 -17.86 -30.11
C PHE A 65 38.11 -18.36 -28.72
N ASN A 66 37.91 -17.45 -27.78
CA ASN A 66 37.05 -17.66 -26.61
C ASN A 66 35.76 -16.86 -26.74
N TRP A 67 34.63 -17.47 -26.40
CA TRP A 67 33.35 -16.76 -26.34
C TRP A 67 33.17 -16.06 -25.00
N LEU A 68 32.94 -14.75 -25.02
CA LEU A 68 32.52 -13.96 -23.86
C LEU A 68 31.10 -13.48 -24.09
N GLY A 69 30.15 -14.13 -23.42
CA GLY A 69 28.72 -13.81 -23.55
C GLY A 69 27.83 -14.84 -22.85
N SER A 70 26.54 -14.74 -23.13
CA SER A 70 25.56 -15.74 -22.71
C SER A 70 25.51 -16.93 -23.68
N TYR A 71 24.86 -18.00 -23.23
CA TYR A 71 24.45 -19.15 -24.02
C TYR A 71 22.94 -19.32 -23.90
N VAL A 72 22.30 -19.90 -24.91
CA VAL A 72 20.86 -20.19 -24.87
C VAL A 72 20.64 -21.64 -24.46
N VAL A 73 20.05 -21.86 -23.28
CA VAL A 73 19.72 -23.18 -22.76
C VAL A 73 18.24 -23.21 -22.39
N GLY A 74 17.47 -24.12 -23.00
CA GLY A 74 16.02 -24.19 -22.79
C GLY A 74 15.29 -22.86 -23.08
N GLY A 75 15.77 -22.10 -24.07
CA GLY A 75 15.22 -20.80 -24.44
C GLY A 75 15.57 -19.64 -23.49
N LYS A 76 16.49 -19.84 -22.54
CA LYS A 76 16.92 -18.82 -21.57
C LYS A 76 18.40 -18.49 -21.74
N ASN A 77 18.75 -17.23 -21.53
CA ASN A 77 20.14 -16.81 -21.43
C ASN A 77 20.76 -17.33 -20.12
N VAL A 78 21.90 -18.00 -20.25
CA VAL A 78 22.70 -18.47 -19.11
C VAL A 78 24.16 -18.08 -19.33
N PHE A 79 24.88 -17.86 -18.23
CA PHE A 79 26.29 -17.53 -18.24
C PHE A 79 27.10 -18.67 -17.66
N CYS A 80 28.18 -18.99 -18.36
CA CYS A 80 29.17 -19.95 -17.93
C CYS A 80 30.01 -19.38 -16.78
N VAL A 81 30.30 -20.20 -15.75
CA VAL A 81 31.09 -19.77 -14.58
C VAL A 81 32.35 -20.61 -14.35
N SER A 82 32.70 -21.52 -15.26
CA SER A 82 33.85 -22.40 -15.12
C SER A 82 34.67 -22.41 -16.40
N PHE A 83 35.49 -21.36 -16.57
CA PHE A 83 36.21 -21.06 -17.80
C PHE A 83 36.86 -22.29 -18.44
N GLN A 84 36.76 -22.39 -19.78
CA GLN A 84 37.32 -23.44 -20.64
C GLN A 84 36.80 -24.87 -20.47
N LEU A 85 35.86 -25.16 -19.56
CA LEU A 85 35.14 -26.44 -19.67
C LEU A 85 34.15 -26.39 -20.85
N LYS A 86 33.58 -27.54 -21.21
CA LYS A 86 32.64 -27.63 -22.34
C LYS A 86 31.43 -26.71 -22.10
N ALA A 87 31.16 -25.82 -23.05
CA ALA A 87 29.97 -24.97 -23.03
C ALA A 87 28.68 -25.81 -23.12
N PRO A 88 27.54 -25.31 -22.60
CA PRO A 88 26.27 -26.00 -22.74
C PRO A 88 25.82 -26.10 -24.20
N ASP A 89 25.22 -27.25 -24.53
CA ASP A 89 24.46 -27.44 -25.76
C ASP A 89 23.01 -26.91 -25.54
N SER A 90 22.29 -26.54 -26.61
CA SER A 90 20.94 -25.95 -26.49
C SER A 90 19.91 -26.84 -25.76
N ASN A 91 20.11 -28.16 -25.87
CA ASN A 91 19.27 -29.20 -25.26
C ASN A 91 19.83 -29.71 -23.93
N GLN A 92 20.86 -29.05 -23.38
CA GLN A 92 21.47 -29.47 -22.13
C GLN A 92 20.47 -29.33 -20.98
N GLU A 93 20.25 -30.43 -20.26
CA GLU A 93 19.46 -30.42 -19.05
C GLU A 93 20.32 -30.01 -17.84
N TYR A 94 19.73 -29.14 -17.02
CA TYR A 94 20.32 -28.59 -15.82
C TYR A 94 19.40 -28.79 -14.63
N LYS A 95 19.98 -29.08 -13.46
CA LYS A 95 19.27 -29.12 -12.18
C LYS A 95 19.75 -27.99 -11.26
N PRO A 96 18.92 -27.55 -10.29
CA PRO A 96 19.38 -26.66 -9.23
C PRO A 96 20.66 -27.20 -8.59
N GLY A 97 21.68 -26.36 -8.48
CA GLY A 97 22.96 -26.68 -7.88
C GLY A 97 23.13 -26.05 -6.50
N ASP A 98 24.37 -26.10 -6.00
CA ASP A 98 24.74 -25.47 -4.73
C ASP A 98 25.08 -24.00 -4.95
N GLU A 99 25.48 -23.34 -3.86
CA GLU A 99 26.12 -22.04 -3.89
C GLU A 99 27.27 -22.00 -4.93
N LEU A 100 27.40 -20.88 -5.63
CA LEU A 100 28.49 -20.64 -6.56
C LEU A 100 29.83 -20.58 -5.81
N LEU A 101 30.72 -21.45 -6.22
CA LEU A 101 32.11 -21.51 -5.78
C LEU A 101 33.02 -21.06 -6.91
N THR A 102 34.27 -20.77 -6.58
CA THR A 102 35.32 -20.68 -7.60
C THR A 102 35.46 -22.02 -8.33
N LYS A 103 36.10 -21.99 -9.49
CA LYS A 103 36.49 -23.17 -10.28
C LYS A 103 37.30 -24.16 -9.44
N TRP A 104 38.01 -23.66 -8.42
CA TRP A 104 38.85 -24.44 -7.51
C TRP A 104 38.08 -25.03 -6.32
N GLY A 105 36.77 -24.83 -6.25
CA GLY A 105 35.91 -25.33 -5.16
C GLY A 105 35.98 -24.49 -3.89
N THR A 106 36.59 -23.31 -3.91
CA THR A 106 36.63 -22.40 -2.76
C THR A 106 35.43 -21.44 -2.78
N LYS A 107 35.02 -20.97 -1.59
CA LYS A 107 33.99 -19.94 -1.47
C LYS A 107 34.49 -18.62 -2.08
N LEU A 108 33.61 -17.97 -2.85
CA LEU A 108 33.83 -16.59 -3.29
C LEU A 108 33.88 -15.63 -2.09
N PRO A 109 34.75 -14.61 -2.10
CA PRO A 109 34.62 -13.45 -1.24
C PRO A 109 33.18 -12.92 -1.22
N ALA A 110 32.71 -12.45 -0.06
CA ALA A 110 31.31 -12.08 0.12
C ALA A 110 30.89 -10.90 -0.76
N ASP A 111 31.81 -9.97 -1.00
CA ASP A 111 31.62 -8.81 -1.86
C ASP A 111 31.58 -9.19 -3.35
N GLU A 112 32.43 -10.12 -3.81
CA GLU A 112 32.36 -10.68 -5.16
C GLU A 112 31.06 -11.46 -5.38
N ALA A 113 30.66 -12.29 -4.41
CA ALA A 113 29.39 -13.01 -4.47
C ALA A 113 28.20 -12.04 -4.57
N ALA A 114 28.20 -10.96 -3.77
CA ALA A 114 27.15 -9.94 -3.80
C ALA A 114 27.14 -9.15 -5.12
N ASN A 115 28.32 -8.84 -5.69
CA ASN A 115 28.45 -8.23 -7.01
C ASN A 115 27.82 -9.14 -8.08
N ILE A 116 28.14 -10.44 -8.07
CA ILE A 116 27.60 -11.40 -9.03
C ILE A 116 26.08 -11.51 -8.92
N SER A 117 25.53 -11.67 -7.70
CA SER A 117 24.07 -11.71 -7.49
C SER A 117 23.38 -10.47 -8.05
N TYR A 118 23.95 -9.28 -7.82
CA TYR A 118 23.41 -8.03 -8.33
C TYR A 118 23.45 -7.97 -9.86
N LEU A 119 24.61 -8.29 -10.44
CA LEU A 119 24.80 -8.22 -11.87
C LEU A 119 23.91 -9.21 -12.62
N LEU A 120 23.70 -10.41 -12.09
CA LEU A 120 22.80 -11.38 -12.69
C LEU A 120 21.33 -10.96 -12.59
N LEU A 121 20.92 -10.34 -11.48
CA LEU A 121 19.58 -9.76 -11.36
C LEU A 121 19.33 -8.65 -12.39
N ARG A 122 20.32 -7.77 -12.61
CA ARG A 122 20.16 -6.59 -13.49
C ARG A 122 20.44 -6.85 -14.95
N TYR A 123 21.50 -7.61 -15.24
CA TYR A 123 22.07 -7.79 -16.57
C TYR A 123 22.05 -9.24 -17.06
N GLY A 124 21.62 -10.21 -16.23
CA GLY A 124 21.56 -11.63 -16.61
C GLY A 124 20.61 -11.93 -17.79
N ASN A 125 19.65 -11.04 -18.06
CA ASN A 125 18.75 -11.13 -19.21
C ASN A 125 19.03 -10.06 -20.27
N THR A 126 20.22 -9.44 -20.27
CA THR A 126 20.55 -8.43 -21.25
C THR A 126 20.50 -8.98 -22.69
N THR A 127 20.07 -8.14 -23.62
CA THR A 127 20.11 -8.39 -25.06
C THR A 127 21.20 -7.58 -25.75
N ASP A 128 21.96 -6.80 -24.97
CA ASP A 128 23.07 -6.00 -25.43
C ASP A 128 24.38 -6.82 -25.41
N ALA A 129 25.08 -6.85 -26.54
CA ALA A 129 26.30 -7.65 -26.72
C ALA A 129 27.46 -7.17 -25.86
N ASP A 130 27.60 -5.85 -25.67
CA ASP A 130 28.66 -5.25 -24.87
C ASP A 130 28.47 -5.61 -23.39
N GLN A 131 27.25 -5.47 -22.88
CA GLN A 131 26.90 -5.84 -21.50
C GLN A 131 27.06 -7.34 -21.25
N ALA A 132 26.61 -8.19 -22.19
CA ALA A 132 26.72 -9.64 -22.02
C ALA A 132 28.17 -10.09 -21.98
N ALA A 133 29.04 -9.55 -22.85
CA ALA A 133 30.46 -9.86 -22.84
C ALA A 133 31.17 -9.33 -21.60
N ALA A 134 30.85 -8.10 -21.17
CA ALA A 134 31.37 -7.51 -19.93
C ALA A 134 30.96 -8.34 -18.70
N LEU A 135 29.70 -8.76 -18.62
CA LEU A 135 29.20 -9.64 -17.56
C LEU A 135 29.93 -10.99 -17.56
N ALA A 136 30.07 -11.64 -18.71
CA ALA A 136 30.79 -12.91 -18.83
C ALA A 136 32.27 -12.78 -18.40
N HIS A 137 32.93 -11.70 -18.81
CA HIS A 137 34.29 -11.39 -18.39
C HIS A 137 34.40 -11.27 -16.86
N LEU A 138 33.52 -10.47 -16.24
CA LEU A 138 33.51 -10.27 -14.79
C LEU A 138 33.25 -11.58 -14.04
N LEU A 139 32.26 -12.36 -14.47
CA LEU A 139 31.96 -13.68 -13.91
C LEU A 139 33.19 -14.59 -13.94
N HIS A 140 33.85 -14.72 -15.08
CA HIS A 140 35.07 -15.53 -15.20
C HIS A 140 36.24 -14.98 -14.37
N SER A 141 36.38 -13.65 -14.28
CA SER A 141 37.44 -13.00 -13.49
C SER A 141 37.34 -13.29 -11.99
N TRP A 142 36.12 -13.48 -11.46
CA TRP A 142 35.90 -13.85 -10.06
C TRP A 142 35.84 -15.36 -9.86
N THR A 143 35.12 -16.08 -10.72
CA THR A 143 34.89 -17.51 -10.50
C THR A 143 36.05 -18.38 -10.95
N SER A 144 36.88 -17.93 -11.90
CA SER A 144 37.97 -18.72 -12.48
C SER A 144 39.34 -18.03 -12.36
N LYS A 145 39.48 -17.07 -11.44
CA LYS A 145 40.74 -16.38 -11.15
C LYS A 145 41.89 -17.36 -10.90
N PRO A 146 43.08 -17.21 -11.50
CA PRO A 146 44.22 -18.05 -11.17
C PRO A 146 44.60 -17.92 -9.68
N ARG A 147 44.93 -19.03 -9.02
CA ARG A 147 45.43 -19.00 -7.63
C ARG A 147 46.89 -18.55 -7.58
N SER A 148 47.60 -18.77 -8.68
CA SER A 148 48.97 -18.31 -8.96
C SER A 148 49.20 -18.32 -10.46
N ASP A 149 50.26 -17.68 -10.93
CA ASP A 149 50.63 -17.64 -12.36
C ASP A 149 50.79 -19.04 -12.99
N LYS A 150 51.05 -20.07 -12.18
CA LYS A 150 51.09 -21.46 -12.64
C LYS A 150 49.76 -21.91 -13.24
N ASP A 151 48.63 -21.41 -12.75
CA ASP A 151 47.31 -21.74 -13.29
C ASP A 151 47.10 -21.07 -14.68
N LEU A 152 47.99 -20.20 -15.15
CA LEU A 152 47.96 -19.62 -16.50
C LEU A 152 48.95 -20.29 -17.46
N ASP A 153 49.62 -21.37 -17.04
CA ASP A 153 50.52 -22.14 -17.92
C ASP A 153 49.72 -22.75 -19.08
N LYS A 154 50.06 -22.34 -20.30
CA LYS A 154 49.42 -22.77 -21.55
C LYS A 154 49.51 -24.28 -21.82
N SER A 155 50.34 -25.03 -21.10
CA SER A 155 50.40 -26.50 -21.20
C SER A 155 49.28 -27.18 -20.39
N LEU A 156 48.61 -26.46 -19.49
CA LEU A 156 47.56 -27.01 -18.63
C LEU A 156 46.29 -27.36 -19.42
N PRO A 157 45.61 -28.47 -19.04
CA PRO A 157 44.32 -28.81 -19.63
C PRO A 157 43.22 -27.85 -19.16
N ALA A 158 42.08 -27.90 -19.84
CA ALA A 158 40.91 -27.04 -19.61
C ALA A 158 40.47 -27.02 -18.14
N GLU A 159 40.51 -28.15 -17.43
CA GLU A 159 40.07 -28.26 -16.05
C GLU A 159 41.01 -27.57 -15.06
N LYS A 160 42.27 -27.34 -15.46
CA LYS A 160 43.33 -26.81 -14.60
C LYS A 160 43.74 -25.38 -14.93
N ILE A 161 43.40 -24.87 -16.12
CA ILE A 161 43.75 -23.50 -16.50
C ILE A 161 42.78 -22.47 -15.88
N GLY A 162 43.35 -21.38 -15.35
CA GLY A 162 42.64 -20.21 -14.86
C GLY A 162 42.30 -19.23 -15.98
N TYR A 163 41.38 -18.31 -15.68
CA TYR A 163 41.01 -17.23 -16.58
C TYR A 163 42.02 -16.08 -16.49
N ASP A 164 42.70 -15.77 -17.59
CA ASP A 164 43.56 -14.60 -17.68
C ASP A 164 42.71 -13.35 -17.94
N ALA A 165 42.34 -12.66 -16.86
CA ALA A 165 41.48 -11.49 -16.93
C ALA A 165 42.14 -10.34 -17.73
N THR A 166 43.44 -10.10 -17.55
CA THR A 166 44.15 -9.03 -18.27
C THR A 166 44.18 -9.31 -19.77
N TYR A 167 44.54 -10.53 -20.15
CA TYR A 167 44.53 -10.96 -21.56
C TYR A 167 43.18 -10.71 -22.23
N HIS A 168 42.09 -11.16 -21.60
CA HIS A 168 40.76 -11.01 -22.17
C HIS A 168 40.28 -9.55 -22.19
N LEU A 169 40.63 -8.76 -21.16
CA LEU A 169 40.26 -7.35 -21.11
C LEU A 169 40.97 -6.54 -22.20
N ASP A 170 42.27 -6.80 -22.43
CA ASP A 170 43.03 -6.18 -23.52
C ASP A 170 42.45 -6.56 -24.89
N LYS A 171 42.04 -7.82 -25.06
CA LYS A 171 41.37 -8.26 -26.27
C LYS A 171 40.00 -7.61 -26.47
N LEU A 172 39.20 -7.46 -25.42
CA LEU A 172 37.95 -6.70 -25.48
C LEU A 172 38.22 -5.24 -25.86
N LYS A 173 39.25 -4.61 -25.32
CA LYS A 173 39.62 -3.23 -25.68
C LYS A 173 39.92 -3.09 -27.17
N GLU A 174 40.61 -4.06 -27.75
CA GLU A 174 40.96 -4.09 -29.18
C GLU A 174 39.76 -4.41 -30.08
N GLN A 175 38.88 -5.34 -29.67
CA GLN A 175 37.91 -5.99 -30.56
C GLN A 175 36.46 -5.60 -30.30
N ALA A 176 36.14 -5.20 -29.07
CA ALA A 176 34.80 -4.82 -28.62
C ALA A 176 34.92 -3.67 -27.59
N PRO A 177 35.33 -2.46 -28.01
CA PRO A 177 35.61 -1.35 -27.09
C PRO A 177 34.39 -0.93 -26.25
N GLY A 178 33.16 -1.20 -26.73
CA GLY A 178 31.93 -1.04 -25.95
C GLY A 178 31.88 -1.98 -24.75
N ALA A 179 32.08 -3.29 -24.98
CA ALA A 179 32.21 -4.28 -23.91
C ALA A 179 33.32 -3.94 -22.91
N TYR A 180 34.47 -3.46 -23.38
CA TYR A 180 35.56 -3.00 -22.52
C TYR A 180 35.12 -1.85 -21.60
N ALA A 181 34.42 -0.85 -22.13
CA ALA A 181 33.87 0.26 -21.34
C ALA A 181 32.82 -0.23 -20.33
N ASP A 182 31.98 -1.18 -20.74
CA ASP A 182 30.94 -1.75 -19.89
C ASP A 182 31.49 -2.60 -18.74
N VAL A 183 32.69 -3.19 -18.85
CA VAL A 183 33.34 -3.86 -17.70
C VAL A 183 33.51 -2.90 -16.52
N ALA A 184 34.02 -1.69 -16.76
CA ALA A 184 34.20 -0.69 -15.70
C ALA A 184 32.85 -0.20 -15.15
N LYS A 185 31.88 0.03 -16.04
CA LYS A 185 30.52 0.48 -15.68
C LYS A 185 29.78 -0.55 -14.82
N LEU A 186 29.75 -1.82 -15.22
CA LEU A 186 29.09 -2.89 -14.48
C LEU A 186 29.79 -3.12 -13.13
N THR A 187 31.12 -3.02 -13.07
CA THR A 187 31.86 -3.10 -11.80
C THR A 187 31.43 -2.00 -10.83
N ALA A 188 31.44 -0.74 -11.28
CA ALA A 188 31.05 0.40 -10.46
C ALA A 188 29.58 0.30 -10.01
N ASP A 189 28.70 -0.10 -10.91
CA ASP A 189 27.27 -0.30 -10.61
C ASP A 189 27.06 -1.40 -9.57
N ALA A 190 27.77 -2.53 -9.68
CA ALA A 190 27.71 -3.61 -8.69
C ALA A 190 28.20 -3.15 -7.32
N GLU A 191 29.34 -2.46 -7.25
CA GLU A 191 29.88 -1.95 -5.98
C GLU A 191 29.00 -0.90 -5.31
N ALA A 192 28.29 -0.11 -6.13
CA ALA A 192 27.30 0.86 -5.68
C ALA A 192 26.03 0.19 -5.18
N ASN A 193 25.56 -0.88 -5.83
CA ASN A 193 24.21 -1.41 -5.63
C ASN A 193 24.12 -2.84 -5.11
N ARG A 194 25.23 -3.51 -4.75
CA ARG A 194 25.20 -4.89 -4.25
C ARG A 194 24.38 -5.09 -2.97
N GLY A 195 23.89 -6.32 -2.83
CA GLY A 195 23.12 -6.78 -1.67
C GLY A 195 23.94 -6.92 -0.38
N PRO A 196 23.29 -7.26 0.75
CA PRO A 196 21.85 -7.53 0.85
C PRO A 196 21.02 -6.24 0.74
N TRP A 197 19.90 -6.33 0.02
CA TRP A 197 18.92 -5.25 -0.02
C TRP A 197 17.92 -5.36 1.13
N THR A 198 17.37 -4.22 1.51
CA THR A 198 16.26 -4.09 2.46
C THR A 198 15.13 -3.31 1.82
N ALA A 199 13.89 -3.64 2.19
CA ALA A 199 12.70 -2.90 1.79
C ALA A 199 11.92 -2.49 3.04
N SER A 200 11.44 -1.25 3.06
CA SER A 200 10.57 -0.73 4.13
C SER A 200 9.40 0.04 3.55
N MET A 201 8.37 0.21 4.37
CA MET A 201 7.17 0.98 4.02
C MET A 201 6.87 1.98 5.12
N ALA A 202 6.68 3.23 4.73
CA ALA A 202 6.19 4.30 5.59
C ALA A 202 4.76 4.65 5.16
N GLY A 203 3.81 4.44 6.07
CA GLY A 203 2.44 4.92 5.91
C GLY A 203 2.31 6.41 6.24
N PRO A 204 1.13 6.99 6.01
CA PRO A 204 0.82 8.36 6.38
C PRO A 204 0.90 8.56 7.90
N LYS A 205 1.34 9.75 8.30
CA LYS A 205 1.41 10.15 9.73
C LYS A 205 0.08 10.66 10.26
N ASP A 206 -0.72 11.26 9.39
CA ASP A 206 -2.00 11.83 9.76
C ASP A 206 -3.08 10.74 9.84
N PRO A 207 -4.07 10.89 10.74
CA PRO A 207 -5.23 10.01 10.81
C PRO A 207 -5.88 9.82 9.44
N GLN A 208 -6.23 8.58 9.15
CA GLN A 208 -6.75 8.19 7.85
C GLN A 208 -8.27 8.16 7.85
N HIS A 209 -8.88 8.56 6.75
CA HIS A 209 -10.32 8.60 6.59
C HIS A 209 -10.73 7.87 5.31
N LEU A 210 -11.97 7.37 5.27
CA LEU A 210 -12.53 6.80 4.05
C LEU A 210 -12.55 7.87 2.95
N ASP A 211 -12.24 7.46 1.72
CA ASP A 211 -12.24 8.32 0.53
C ASP A 211 -11.25 9.50 0.56
N ALA A 212 -10.41 9.61 1.60
CA ALA A 212 -9.36 10.60 1.71
C ALA A 212 -8.01 10.01 1.27
N PRO A 213 -7.46 10.40 0.11
CA PRO A 213 -6.17 9.89 -0.35
C PRO A 213 -5.03 10.33 0.57
N ALA A 214 -4.12 9.41 0.87
CA ALA A 214 -2.92 9.71 1.62
C ALA A 214 -1.67 9.08 1.00
N SER A 215 -0.53 9.70 1.24
CA SER A 215 0.75 9.30 0.67
C SER A 215 1.39 8.16 1.45
N TRP A 216 1.88 7.16 0.73
CA TRP A 216 2.65 6.03 1.22
C TRP A 216 3.98 5.97 0.49
N THR A 217 5.05 5.67 1.21
CA THR A 217 6.38 5.56 0.63
C THR A 217 6.97 4.19 0.86
N VAL A 218 7.36 3.51 -0.21
CA VAL A 218 8.23 2.33 -0.17
C VAL A 218 9.67 2.79 -0.36
N THR A 219 10.61 2.20 0.39
CA THR A 219 12.04 2.51 0.26
C THR A 219 12.83 1.22 0.14
N VAL A 220 13.73 1.16 -0.85
CA VAL A 220 14.65 0.05 -1.13
C VAL A 220 16.07 0.55 -0.94
N LYS A 221 16.84 -0.12 -0.08
CA LYS A 221 18.22 0.25 0.24
C LYS A 221 19.18 -0.91 0.05
N ASN A 222 20.38 -0.62 -0.42
CA ASN A 222 21.50 -1.56 -0.51
C ASN A 222 22.13 -1.84 0.87
N ALA A 223 23.20 -2.65 0.88
CA ALA A 223 23.94 -3.00 2.09
C ALA A 223 24.58 -1.81 2.82
N LYS A 224 24.84 -0.71 2.09
CA LYS A 224 25.40 0.55 2.62
C LYS A 224 24.31 1.53 3.10
N GLY A 225 23.02 1.13 3.05
CA GLY A 225 21.89 1.99 3.40
C GLY A 225 21.56 3.08 2.37
N THR A 226 22.16 3.03 1.18
CA THR A 226 21.90 3.94 0.07
C THR A 226 20.71 3.42 -0.75
N GLY A 227 19.91 4.33 -1.31
CA GLY A 227 18.80 4.01 -2.19
C GLY A 227 19.24 3.25 -3.44
N VAL A 228 18.41 2.30 -3.91
CA VAL A 228 18.65 1.58 -5.16
C VAL A 228 17.63 1.99 -6.21
N ALA A 229 18.10 2.59 -7.29
CA ALA A 229 17.26 3.08 -8.38
C ALA A 229 16.72 1.97 -9.29
N ASP A 230 15.66 2.28 -10.04
CA ASP A 230 15.11 1.45 -11.09
C ASP A 230 14.70 0.02 -10.66
N VAL A 231 14.43 -0.20 -9.37
CA VAL A 231 13.92 -1.48 -8.85
C VAL A 231 12.43 -1.55 -9.16
N PRO A 232 11.96 -2.53 -9.96
CA PRO A 232 10.53 -2.71 -10.18
C PRO A 232 9.86 -3.21 -8.89
N VAL A 233 8.91 -2.45 -8.38
CA VAL A 233 8.14 -2.74 -7.18
C VAL A 233 6.69 -3.01 -7.58
N LYS A 234 6.22 -4.24 -7.37
CA LYS A 234 4.81 -4.59 -7.46
C LYS A 234 4.11 -4.16 -6.18
N LEU A 235 3.12 -3.29 -6.32
CA LEU A 235 2.28 -2.79 -5.24
C LEU A 235 0.91 -3.44 -5.31
N THR A 236 0.39 -3.88 -4.15
CA THR A 236 -0.94 -4.46 -3.99
C THR A 236 -1.63 -3.84 -2.78
N ALA A 237 -2.80 -3.23 -3.01
CA ALA A 237 -3.63 -2.63 -1.99
C ALA A 237 -4.78 -3.55 -1.57
N THR A 238 -5.15 -3.51 -0.29
CA THR A 238 -6.34 -4.13 0.28
C THR A 238 -7.08 -3.07 1.09
N ASP A 239 -8.41 -3.05 1.02
CA ASP A 239 -9.25 -1.99 1.63
C ASP A 239 -8.84 -0.57 1.23
N ALA A 240 -8.23 -0.44 0.05
CA ALA A 240 -7.80 0.82 -0.54
C ALA A 240 -7.68 0.69 -2.05
N SER A 241 -7.67 1.83 -2.72
CA SER A 241 -7.34 1.97 -4.14
C SER A 241 -6.05 2.78 -4.31
N ILE A 242 -5.27 2.46 -5.35
CA ILE A 242 -4.00 3.10 -5.68
C ILE A 242 -4.24 4.12 -6.79
N ASP A 243 -3.92 5.38 -6.52
CA ASP A 243 -3.89 6.42 -7.55
C ASP A 243 -2.54 6.37 -8.29
N SER A 244 -2.53 5.65 -9.42
CA SER A 244 -1.31 5.38 -10.19
C SER A 244 -0.84 6.53 -11.07
N ASP A 245 -1.57 7.65 -11.12
CA ASP A 245 -1.17 8.84 -11.89
C ASP A 245 -0.52 9.90 -10.99
N SER A 246 -0.55 9.68 -9.66
CA SER A 246 0.09 10.53 -8.66
C SER A 246 1.48 10.07 -8.22
N SER A 247 2.04 9.01 -8.81
CA SER A 247 3.36 8.53 -8.43
C SER A 247 4.45 9.38 -9.06
N ASP A 248 5.33 9.97 -8.23
CA ASP A 248 6.54 10.68 -8.68
C ASP A 248 7.56 9.75 -9.37
N ALA A 249 7.30 8.43 -9.35
CA ALA A 249 8.17 7.41 -9.90
C ALA A 249 7.75 7.01 -11.33
N LYS A 250 8.75 6.76 -12.20
CA LYS A 250 8.54 6.42 -13.61
C LYS A 250 7.73 5.12 -13.74
N LYS A 251 6.54 5.24 -14.34
CA LYS A 251 5.64 4.11 -14.63
C LYS A 251 6.29 3.19 -15.66
N THR A 252 6.19 1.89 -15.44
CA THR A 252 6.47 0.89 -16.48
C THR A 252 5.17 0.51 -17.15
N ASP A 253 5.02 0.89 -18.41
CA ASP A 253 3.96 0.32 -19.23
C ASP A 253 4.26 -1.16 -19.46
N SER A 254 3.31 -2.01 -19.08
CA SER A 254 3.32 -3.43 -19.38
C SER A 254 2.93 -3.64 -20.85
N SER A 255 3.71 -3.05 -21.75
CA SER A 255 3.68 -3.31 -23.18
C SER A 255 5.09 -3.06 -23.69
N GLY A 256 5.85 -4.14 -23.85
CA GLY A 256 7.19 -4.04 -24.42
C GLY A 256 7.11 -3.49 -25.85
N LYS A 257 7.59 -2.27 -26.06
CA LYS A 257 8.30 -1.84 -27.27
C LYS A 257 8.86 -0.43 -27.15
N ASP A 258 10.11 -0.33 -27.61
CA ASP A 258 10.80 0.84 -28.18
C ASP A 258 11.22 1.94 -27.20
N ALA A 259 12.45 2.47 -27.14
CA ALA A 259 13.64 2.60 -28.00
C ALA A 259 13.96 4.10 -28.13
N LYS A 260 15.16 4.45 -27.67
CA LYS A 260 16.10 5.44 -28.21
C LYS A 260 15.49 6.76 -28.75
N GLN A 261 15.69 7.84 -27.99
CA GLN A 261 15.79 9.18 -28.58
C GLN A 261 16.99 9.92 -27.99
N THR A 262 17.94 10.16 -28.88
CA THR A 262 19.15 10.96 -28.76
C THR A 262 18.80 12.44 -28.57
N SER A 263 19.47 13.11 -27.63
CA SER A 263 19.41 14.56 -27.42
C SER A 263 20.65 15.22 -28.02
N ASP A 264 20.49 15.83 -29.19
CA ASP A 264 21.32 16.95 -29.63
C ASP A 264 20.52 18.22 -29.34
N SER A 265 21.12 19.17 -28.62
CA SER A 265 20.53 20.46 -28.30
C SER A 265 21.53 21.56 -28.61
N ASP A 266 21.25 22.29 -29.70
CA ASP A 266 21.83 23.60 -30.02
C ASP A 266 20.73 24.49 -30.64
N ALA A 267 20.84 25.79 -30.36
CA ALA A 267 20.13 26.96 -30.93
C ALA A 267 18.85 27.51 -30.23
N LYS A 268 19.09 28.45 -29.31
CA LYS A 268 18.85 29.91 -29.42
C LYS A 268 17.49 30.46 -29.96
N GLU A 269 16.70 30.98 -29.02
CA GLU A 269 16.12 32.35 -28.92
C GLU A 269 15.51 33.06 -30.17
N THR A 270 14.19 33.32 -30.19
CA THR A 270 13.59 34.69 -30.28
C THR A 270 12.04 34.74 -30.12
N SER A 271 11.60 35.56 -29.17
CA SER A 271 10.51 36.58 -29.16
C SER A 271 9.28 36.58 -30.09
N SER A 272 8.13 36.88 -29.43
CA SER A 272 6.96 37.70 -29.83
C SER A 272 5.71 37.07 -30.45
N GLY A 273 4.54 37.46 -29.94
CA GLY A 273 3.26 37.37 -30.64
C GLY A 273 2.05 37.13 -29.74
N ALA A 274 1.38 38.21 -29.33
CA ALA A 274 0.08 38.20 -28.66
C ALA A 274 -1.05 37.70 -29.59
N GLY A 275 -2.08 37.07 -29.02
CA GLY A 275 -3.31 36.73 -29.72
C GLY A 275 -4.35 36.05 -28.83
N ASP A 276 -5.28 36.84 -28.31
CA ASP A 276 -6.53 36.41 -27.68
C ASP A 276 -7.35 35.50 -28.61
N ALA A 277 -7.73 34.31 -28.13
CA ALA A 277 -8.87 33.57 -28.65
C ALA A 277 -9.47 32.65 -27.57
N LYS A 278 -10.55 33.18 -26.98
CA LYS A 278 -11.61 32.48 -26.25
C LYS A 278 -12.03 31.19 -26.98
N GLN A 279 -11.76 30.02 -26.39
CA GLN A 279 -12.46 28.79 -26.76
C GLN A 279 -13.04 28.11 -25.51
N THR A 280 -14.36 28.14 -25.51
CA THR A 280 -15.30 27.50 -24.62
C THR A 280 -15.22 25.98 -24.66
N GLY A 281 -15.30 25.36 -23.49
CA GLY A 281 -16.06 24.13 -23.22
C GLY A 281 -15.64 22.87 -23.96
N ASN A 282 -15.02 21.94 -23.23
CA ASN A 282 -15.32 20.53 -23.44
C ASN A 282 -15.35 19.81 -22.09
N GLY A 283 -16.56 19.51 -21.63
CA GLY A 283 -16.81 18.64 -20.49
C GLY A 283 -16.39 17.23 -20.86
N GLY A 284 -15.20 16.83 -20.41
CA GLY A 284 -14.74 15.45 -20.43
C GLY A 284 -15.52 14.66 -19.39
N SER A 285 -16.44 13.82 -19.87
CA SER A 285 -17.16 12.83 -19.09
C SER A 285 -16.15 11.94 -18.34
N SER A 286 -16.03 12.14 -17.02
CA SER A 286 -15.33 11.23 -16.11
C SER A 286 -16.09 9.90 -16.08
N ALA A 287 -15.79 9.03 -17.04
CA ALA A 287 -16.07 7.62 -16.88
C ALA A 287 -15.26 7.15 -15.66
N THR A 288 -15.96 6.73 -14.61
CA THR A 288 -15.37 6.22 -13.36
C THR A 288 -14.44 5.05 -13.69
N GLN A 289 -13.15 5.34 -13.75
CA GLN A 289 -12.13 4.32 -13.95
C GLN A 289 -12.17 3.39 -12.74
N ALA A 290 -12.30 2.09 -12.97
CA ALA A 290 -12.36 1.10 -11.90
C ALA A 290 -11.16 1.28 -10.96
N ALA A 291 -11.42 1.30 -9.65
CA ALA A 291 -10.41 1.48 -8.62
C ALA A 291 -9.29 0.45 -8.78
N LYS A 292 -8.07 0.93 -9.03
CA LYS A 292 -6.91 0.07 -9.26
C LYS A 292 -6.35 -0.42 -7.94
N THR A 293 -6.24 -1.73 -7.76
CA THR A 293 -5.70 -2.34 -6.52
C THR A 293 -4.27 -2.87 -6.68
N GLU A 294 -3.75 -2.97 -7.90
CA GLU A 294 -2.38 -3.41 -8.18
C GLU A 294 -1.69 -2.53 -9.22
N THR A 295 -0.40 -2.24 -9.01
CA THR A 295 0.44 -1.55 -10.01
C THR A 295 1.90 -1.96 -9.89
N THR A 296 2.71 -1.77 -10.93
CA THR A 296 4.17 -1.90 -10.85
C THR A 296 4.81 -0.56 -11.19
N VAL A 297 5.71 -0.10 -10.33
CA VAL A 297 6.41 1.17 -10.43
C VAL A 297 7.88 0.98 -10.09
N LYS A 298 8.76 1.81 -10.66
CA LYS A 298 10.20 1.74 -10.40
C LYS A 298 10.60 2.70 -9.28
N THR A 299 11.59 2.32 -8.49
CA THR A 299 12.21 3.25 -7.54
C THR A 299 12.93 4.41 -8.24
N ASP A 300 12.89 5.59 -7.64
CA ASP A 300 13.69 6.76 -8.02
C ASP A 300 15.18 6.62 -7.67
N ALA A 301 15.98 7.66 -7.92
CA ALA A 301 17.41 7.68 -7.63
C ALA A 301 17.73 7.46 -6.14
N GLU A 302 16.82 7.85 -5.25
CA GLU A 302 16.90 7.68 -3.80
C GLU A 302 16.36 6.34 -3.32
N GLY A 303 15.96 5.44 -4.25
CA GLY A 303 15.43 4.13 -3.94
C GLY A 303 14.00 4.15 -3.41
N LYS A 304 13.21 5.18 -3.72
CA LYS A 304 11.86 5.37 -3.19
C LYS A 304 10.79 5.23 -4.26
N VAL A 305 9.61 4.85 -3.80
CA VAL A 305 8.36 4.90 -4.54
C VAL A 305 7.34 5.56 -3.64
N THR A 306 6.74 6.65 -4.10
CA THR A 306 5.64 7.32 -3.41
C THR A 306 4.35 7.10 -4.20
N VAL A 307 3.29 6.67 -3.52
CA VAL A 307 1.96 6.46 -4.09
C VAL A 307 0.88 7.01 -3.17
N LYS A 308 -0.21 7.52 -3.75
CA LYS A 308 -1.41 7.85 -2.98
C LYS A 308 -2.34 6.64 -2.92
N LEU A 309 -2.77 6.31 -1.70
CA LEU A 309 -3.80 5.33 -1.44
C LEU A 309 -5.04 6.02 -0.92
N THR A 310 -6.18 5.71 -1.52
CA THR A 310 -7.50 6.14 -1.04
C THR A 310 -8.16 4.97 -0.31
N PRO A 311 -8.35 5.04 1.01
CA PRO A 311 -8.97 3.96 1.75
C PRO A 311 -10.43 3.73 1.38
N THR A 312 -10.82 2.46 1.25
CA THR A 312 -12.18 2.01 0.94
C THR A 312 -12.74 1.08 2.02
N GLY A 313 -11.95 0.74 3.04
CA GLY A 313 -12.33 -0.12 4.16
C GLY A 313 -11.63 0.28 5.45
N ALA A 314 -11.87 -0.47 6.53
CA ALA A 314 -11.45 -0.09 7.88
C ALA A 314 -9.94 -0.22 8.16
N GLN A 315 -9.25 -1.07 7.41
CA GLN A 315 -7.82 -1.35 7.58
C GLN A 315 -7.08 -1.34 6.23
N PRO A 316 -6.97 -0.16 5.57
CA PRO A 316 -6.19 -0.03 4.35
C PRO A 316 -4.77 -0.57 4.56
N LYS A 317 -4.37 -1.45 3.65
CA LYS A 317 -3.09 -2.14 3.66
C LYS A 317 -2.44 -2.02 2.29
N LEU A 318 -1.14 -1.75 2.29
CA LEU A 318 -0.29 -1.79 1.11
C LEU A 318 0.79 -2.85 1.29
N VAL A 319 0.96 -3.69 0.27
CA VAL A 319 2.06 -4.65 0.17
C VAL A 319 2.90 -4.27 -1.04
N ALA A 320 4.20 -4.16 -0.83
CA ALA A 320 5.19 -3.98 -1.88
C ALA A 320 6.03 -5.25 -1.99
N ALA A 321 6.18 -5.79 -3.20
CA ALA A 321 6.99 -6.95 -3.50
C ALA A 321 7.96 -6.64 -4.66
N MET A 322 9.20 -7.11 -4.55
CA MET A 322 10.24 -6.91 -5.57
C MET A 322 11.26 -8.04 -5.56
N SER A 323 11.94 -8.27 -6.68
CA SER A 323 13.14 -9.12 -6.73
C SER A 323 14.33 -8.36 -6.17
N ALA A 324 15.15 -9.06 -5.40
CA ALA A 324 16.41 -8.55 -4.88
C ALA A 324 17.53 -9.58 -5.10
N PRO A 325 18.81 -9.13 -5.10
CA PRO A 325 19.94 -10.03 -5.23
C PRO A 325 19.95 -11.07 -4.11
N ALA A 326 20.29 -12.31 -4.46
CA ALA A 326 20.62 -13.33 -3.48
C ALA A 326 21.76 -12.87 -2.59
N ASP A 327 21.81 -13.34 -1.34
CA ASP A 327 22.97 -13.10 -0.48
C ASP A 327 24.23 -13.73 -1.09
N ARG A 328 24.06 -14.89 -1.75
CA ARG A 328 25.09 -15.55 -2.56
C ARG A 328 24.45 -16.22 -3.76
N PRO A 329 25.10 -16.20 -4.95
CA PRO A 329 24.51 -16.76 -6.15
C PRO A 329 24.58 -18.28 -6.15
N TYR A 330 23.64 -18.92 -6.85
CA TYR A 330 23.55 -20.37 -7.00
C TYR A 330 23.76 -20.77 -8.45
N VAL A 331 24.47 -21.88 -8.65
CA VAL A 331 24.67 -22.44 -9.99
C VAL A 331 23.55 -23.42 -10.34
N GLN A 332 23.41 -23.66 -11.63
CA GLN A 332 22.75 -24.83 -12.16
C GLN A 332 23.82 -25.84 -12.57
N LYS A 333 23.67 -27.09 -12.16
CA LYS A 333 24.59 -28.18 -12.49
C LYS A 333 24.06 -28.94 -13.70
N PRO A 334 24.90 -29.20 -14.72
CA PRO A 334 24.49 -30.07 -15.82
C PRO A 334 24.26 -31.50 -15.30
N LEU A 335 23.41 -32.26 -15.98
CA LEU A 335 23.25 -33.69 -15.68
C LEU A 335 24.46 -34.52 -16.14
N ASP A 336 25.15 -34.06 -17.18
CA ASP A 336 26.35 -34.71 -17.71
C ASP A 336 27.63 -34.11 -17.12
N ASP A 337 28.63 -34.96 -16.90
CA ASP A 337 29.95 -34.55 -16.42
C ASP A 337 30.75 -33.81 -17.51
N GLY A 338 31.68 -32.95 -17.08
CA GLY A 338 32.59 -32.21 -17.98
C GLY A 338 31.97 -30.98 -18.65
N ILE A 339 30.70 -30.69 -18.41
CA ILE A 339 30.00 -29.49 -18.90
C ILE A 339 30.07 -28.37 -17.87
N GLN A 340 30.14 -27.13 -18.33
CA GLN A 340 30.15 -25.96 -17.48
C GLN A 340 28.89 -25.86 -16.62
N LYS A 341 29.12 -25.51 -15.34
CA LYS A 341 28.07 -24.96 -14.49
C LYS A 341 27.66 -23.60 -15.05
N VAL A 342 26.37 -23.28 -14.93
CA VAL A 342 25.83 -22.02 -15.43
C VAL A 342 25.06 -21.27 -14.35
N VAL A 343 24.92 -19.96 -14.54
CA VAL A 343 24.04 -19.08 -13.76
C VAL A 343 23.11 -18.33 -14.70
N SER A 344 21.89 -18.01 -14.26
CA SER A 344 20.94 -17.19 -15.04
C SER A 344 20.66 -15.88 -14.30
N THR A 345 19.86 -15.95 -13.23
CA THR A 345 19.45 -14.76 -12.45
C THR A 345 20.16 -14.61 -11.11
N GLY A 346 21.17 -15.45 -10.85
CA GLY A 346 21.99 -15.34 -9.64
C GLY A 346 21.28 -15.66 -8.33
N GLY A 347 20.11 -16.33 -8.36
CA GLY A 347 19.42 -16.79 -7.16
C GLY A 347 18.54 -15.73 -6.48
N GLU A 348 17.79 -14.96 -7.25
CA GLU A 348 16.90 -13.89 -6.75
C GLU A 348 16.11 -14.28 -5.50
N LYS A 349 16.00 -13.34 -4.55
CA LYS A 349 15.08 -13.44 -3.42
C LYS A 349 13.97 -12.41 -3.56
N THR A 350 12.78 -12.75 -3.08
CA THR A 350 11.69 -11.77 -2.99
C THR A 350 11.84 -10.96 -1.70
N LEU A 351 11.86 -9.63 -1.83
CA LEU A 351 11.67 -8.73 -0.70
C LEU A 351 10.24 -8.25 -0.65
N THR A 352 9.69 -8.20 0.57
CA THR A 352 8.36 -7.67 0.83
C THR A 352 8.40 -6.59 1.89
N ALA A 353 7.73 -5.47 1.64
CA ALA A 353 7.42 -4.48 2.65
C ALA A 353 5.89 -4.38 2.78
N THR A 354 5.39 -4.26 4.00
CA THR A 354 3.96 -4.15 4.27
C THR A 354 3.74 -3.03 5.24
N GLY A 355 2.69 -2.25 5.02
CA GLY A 355 2.20 -1.31 5.98
C GLY A 355 0.68 -1.34 5.99
N THR A 356 0.13 -1.16 7.19
CA THR A 356 -1.30 -1.13 7.45
C THR A 356 -1.55 0.07 8.35
N VAL A 357 -2.62 0.79 8.08
CA VAL A 357 -3.11 1.87 8.95
C VAL A 357 -4.58 1.63 9.24
N ALA A 358 -5.03 2.06 10.41
CA ALA A 358 -6.44 2.01 10.77
C ALA A 358 -7.13 3.30 10.34
N ILE A 359 -8.36 3.19 9.84
CA ILE A 359 -9.22 4.36 9.67
C ILE A 359 -9.58 4.93 11.03
N ALA A 360 -9.46 6.25 11.15
CA ALA A 360 -9.86 7.00 12.32
C ALA A 360 -11.35 6.75 12.59
N LYS A 361 -11.64 6.27 13.79
CA LYS A 361 -13.01 6.02 14.22
C LYS A 361 -13.75 7.35 14.34
N PRO A 362 -15.04 7.42 13.98
CA PRO A 362 -15.83 8.61 14.18
C PRO A 362 -15.90 8.98 15.66
N GLY A 363 -15.90 10.28 15.94
CA GLY A 363 -16.13 10.80 17.27
C GLY A 363 -17.60 11.15 17.51
N LYS A 364 -17.91 11.44 18.77
CA LYS A 364 -19.22 11.90 19.25
C LYS A 364 -19.04 13.14 20.12
N VAL A 365 -19.99 14.06 20.05
CA VAL A 365 -20.06 15.21 20.96
C VAL A 365 -21.32 15.07 21.81
N GLN A 366 -21.16 15.11 23.12
CA GLN A 366 -22.25 15.17 24.09
C GLN A 366 -22.31 16.58 24.65
N ILE A 367 -23.47 17.21 24.53
CA ILE A 367 -23.67 18.62 24.87
C ILE A 367 -24.64 18.68 26.02
N ALA A 368 -24.25 19.29 27.14
CA ALA A 368 -25.09 19.48 28.30
C ALA A 368 -25.43 20.97 28.48
N LYS A 369 -26.72 21.31 28.50
CA LYS A 369 -27.18 22.62 28.94
C LYS A 369 -27.54 22.55 30.41
N LYS A 370 -26.92 23.40 31.22
CA LYS A 370 -27.11 23.41 32.67
C LYS A 370 -27.63 24.74 33.19
N ASP A 371 -28.37 24.66 34.28
CA ASP A 371 -28.72 25.78 35.12
C ASP A 371 -27.50 26.19 35.94
N ALA A 372 -27.07 27.45 35.81
CA ALA A 372 -25.87 27.94 36.47
C ALA A 372 -25.98 27.97 38.01
N LYS A 373 -27.21 28.03 38.56
CA LYS A 373 -27.46 28.07 40.01
C LYS A 373 -27.61 26.67 40.60
N THR A 374 -28.28 25.76 39.92
CA THR A 374 -28.65 24.44 40.46
C THR A 374 -27.86 23.27 39.87
N GLY A 375 -27.17 23.47 38.75
CA GLY A 375 -26.46 22.42 38.01
C GLY A 375 -27.37 21.43 37.28
N LYS A 376 -28.70 21.57 37.38
CA LYS A 376 -29.69 20.72 36.71
C LYS A 376 -29.67 20.94 35.19
N GLY A 377 -30.07 19.92 34.44
CA GLY A 377 -30.21 20.00 33.00
C GLY A 377 -31.33 20.96 32.57
N ILE A 378 -31.12 21.65 31.45
CA ILE A 378 -32.13 22.50 30.83
C ILE A 378 -32.50 21.96 29.45
N GLY A 379 -33.72 21.47 29.31
CA GLY A 379 -34.30 21.09 28.01
C GLY A 379 -34.78 22.30 27.19
N GLY A 380 -34.81 22.14 25.86
CA GLY A 380 -35.35 23.13 24.93
C GLY A 380 -34.37 24.20 24.45
N ALA A 381 -33.10 24.15 24.84
CA ALA A 381 -32.08 25.06 24.31
C ALA A 381 -31.67 24.62 22.91
N THR A 382 -31.61 25.55 21.96
CA THR A 382 -31.15 25.25 20.59
C THR A 382 -29.68 25.65 20.43
N LEU A 383 -28.83 24.69 20.07
CA LEU A 383 -27.38 24.82 20.03
C LEU A 383 -26.88 24.49 18.62
N ARG A 384 -26.10 25.38 18.02
CA ARG A 384 -25.47 25.18 16.72
C ARG A 384 -24.12 24.52 16.90
N VAL A 385 -23.83 23.49 16.10
CA VAL A 385 -22.59 22.71 16.17
C VAL A 385 -21.68 23.16 15.04
N THR A 386 -20.51 23.71 15.37
CA THR A 386 -19.59 24.34 14.43
C THR A 386 -18.17 23.79 14.58
N GLY A 387 -17.31 24.08 13.61
CA GLY A 387 -15.87 23.92 13.76
C GLY A 387 -15.26 25.01 14.66
N LYS A 388 -13.92 25.01 14.70
CA LYS A 388 -13.05 25.95 15.43
C LYS A 388 -13.39 27.44 15.27
N ASP A 389 -13.83 27.84 14.07
CA ASP A 389 -14.12 29.23 13.73
C ASP A 389 -15.46 29.74 14.29
N ARG A 390 -16.23 28.86 14.94
CA ARG A 390 -17.57 29.14 15.51
C ARG A 390 -18.62 29.53 14.47
N LYS A 391 -18.34 29.30 13.19
CA LYS A 391 -19.16 29.77 12.07
C LYS A 391 -19.40 28.67 11.04
N SER A 392 -18.33 28.02 10.60
CA SER A 392 -18.40 26.89 9.67
C SER A 392 -18.91 25.65 10.40
N ALA A 393 -19.58 24.75 9.69
CA ALA A 393 -20.08 23.53 10.30
C ALA A 393 -18.94 22.62 10.75
N ALA A 394 -19.17 21.86 11.81
CA ALA A 394 -18.30 20.72 12.13
C ALA A 394 -18.33 19.71 10.97
N THR A 395 -17.31 18.88 10.83
CA THR A 395 -17.20 17.94 9.71
C THR A 395 -17.75 16.57 10.10
N GLY A 396 -18.62 15.99 9.27
CA GLY A 396 -19.08 14.61 9.42
C GLY A 396 -17.98 13.60 9.07
N GLN A 397 -18.15 12.34 9.47
CA GLN A 397 -17.18 11.27 9.19
C GLN A 397 -16.95 11.07 7.68
N ASP A 398 -17.91 11.43 6.83
CA ASP A 398 -17.83 11.40 5.37
C ASP A 398 -17.00 12.57 4.78
N GLY A 399 -16.38 13.39 5.63
CA GLY A 399 -15.60 14.56 5.24
C GLY A 399 -16.44 15.76 4.81
N LYS A 400 -17.77 15.69 4.89
CA LYS A 400 -18.65 16.80 4.48
C LYS A 400 -19.02 17.70 5.66
N PRO A 401 -19.32 19.00 5.41
CA PRO A 401 -19.85 19.87 6.45
C PRO A 401 -21.17 19.35 7.00
N LEU A 402 -21.29 19.29 8.34
CA LEU A 402 -22.49 18.87 9.04
C LEU A 402 -23.54 19.98 9.03
N ASN A 403 -24.16 20.16 7.87
CA ASN A 403 -25.18 21.18 7.64
C ASN A 403 -26.58 20.65 7.94
N GLY A 404 -27.44 21.54 8.45
CA GLY A 404 -28.88 21.32 8.52
C GLY A 404 -29.56 21.51 7.15
N PRO A 405 -30.90 21.33 7.09
CA PRO A 405 -31.68 21.49 5.87
C PRO A 405 -31.61 22.89 5.25
N ASP A 406 -31.23 23.90 6.04
CA ASP A 406 -31.07 25.29 5.63
C ASP A 406 -29.67 25.59 5.04
N GLY A 407 -28.80 24.57 4.92
CA GLY A 407 -27.43 24.72 4.44
C GLY A 407 -26.47 25.37 5.44
N LYS A 408 -26.94 25.68 6.66
CA LYS A 408 -26.12 26.23 7.76
C LYS A 408 -25.66 25.11 8.68
N PRO A 409 -24.72 25.35 9.61
CA PRO A 409 -24.32 24.32 10.56
C PRO A 409 -25.51 23.78 11.35
N VAL A 410 -25.52 22.47 11.58
CA VAL A 410 -26.62 21.77 12.24
C VAL A 410 -26.96 22.41 13.59
N VAL A 411 -28.26 22.50 13.87
CA VAL A 411 -28.78 22.93 15.17
C VAL A 411 -29.41 21.74 15.86
N VAL A 412 -29.00 21.50 17.09
CA VAL A 412 -29.56 20.46 17.97
C VAL A 412 -30.31 21.10 19.13
N THR A 413 -31.33 20.40 19.63
CA THR A 413 -32.11 20.84 20.79
C THR A 413 -31.82 19.94 21.97
N THR A 414 -31.55 20.52 23.14
CA THR A 414 -31.40 19.72 24.37
C THR A 414 -32.72 19.13 24.82
N ASN A 415 -32.70 17.88 25.28
CA ASN A 415 -33.92 17.15 25.61
C ASN A 415 -34.06 16.88 27.11
N GLY A 416 -35.32 16.85 27.56
CA GLY A 416 -35.72 16.36 28.88
C GLY A 416 -35.12 17.13 30.06
N GLU A 417 -35.23 16.54 31.25
CA GLU A 417 -34.69 17.08 32.51
C GLU A 417 -33.16 16.98 32.60
N GLU A 418 -32.54 16.13 31.78
CA GLU A 418 -31.08 15.99 31.70
C GLU A 418 -30.43 17.12 30.91
N GLY A 419 -31.18 17.79 30.03
CA GLY A 419 -30.68 18.92 29.24
C GLY A 419 -29.56 18.54 28.29
N VAL A 420 -29.60 17.32 27.73
CA VAL A 420 -28.53 16.78 26.88
C VAL A 420 -28.94 16.74 25.41
N ALA A 421 -27.98 17.03 24.54
CA ALA A 421 -28.02 16.72 23.11
C ALA A 421 -26.77 15.91 22.72
N THR A 422 -26.86 15.14 21.63
CA THR A 422 -25.76 14.31 21.13
C THR A 422 -25.64 14.48 19.63
N VAL A 423 -24.39 14.57 19.18
CA VAL A 423 -24.01 14.56 17.76
C VAL A 423 -23.03 13.43 17.54
N GLU A 424 -23.37 12.48 16.68
CA GLU A 424 -22.55 11.29 16.39
C GLU A 424 -21.97 11.35 14.98
N ASN A 425 -21.09 10.40 14.64
CA ASN A 425 -20.48 10.26 13.32
C ASN A 425 -19.73 11.51 12.85
N LEU A 426 -19.01 12.15 13.78
CA LEU A 426 -18.15 13.30 13.47
C LEU A 426 -16.78 12.82 13.03
N LEU A 427 -16.18 13.56 12.09
CA LEU A 427 -14.76 13.40 11.75
C LEU A 427 -13.92 13.59 13.01
N ALA A 428 -12.83 12.84 13.15
CA ALA A 428 -11.92 13.01 14.27
C ALA A 428 -10.49 12.65 13.85
N PRO A 429 -9.47 13.46 14.18
CA PRO A 429 -9.54 14.58 15.11
C PRO A 429 -10.13 15.86 14.49
N GLN A 430 -10.89 16.62 15.28
CA GLN A 430 -11.28 18.01 14.94
C GLN A 430 -11.62 18.82 16.19
N GLU A 431 -11.56 20.14 16.10
CA GLU A 431 -12.07 21.02 17.16
C GLU A 431 -13.55 21.33 16.89
N VAL A 432 -14.41 21.03 17.86
CA VAL A 432 -15.86 21.27 17.78
C VAL A 432 -16.24 22.34 18.78
N CYS A 433 -17.03 23.30 18.31
CA CYS A 433 -17.66 24.32 19.14
C CYS A 433 -19.18 24.16 19.11
N VAL A 434 -19.83 24.55 20.20
CA VAL A 434 -21.28 24.65 20.32
C VAL A 434 -21.65 26.07 20.68
N VAL A 435 -22.49 26.68 19.85
CA VAL A 435 -22.92 28.08 19.97
C VAL A 435 -24.42 28.11 20.25
N GLU A 436 -24.84 28.73 21.33
CA GLU A 436 -26.26 28.88 21.63
C GLU A 436 -26.94 29.77 20.59
N VAL A 437 -28.06 29.30 20.03
CA VAL A 437 -28.83 30.02 19.01
C VAL A 437 -30.05 30.69 19.63
N ASN A 438 -30.69 30.02 20.59
CA ASN A 438 -31.80 30.56 21.37
C ASN A 438 -31.77 29.94 22.76
N ALA A 439 -31.99 30.79 23.76
CA ALA A 439 -32.19 30.34 25.12
C ALA A 439 -33.56 29.68 25.32
N PRO A 440 -33.65 28.66 26.19
CA PRO A 440 -34.92 28.05 26.57
C PRO A 440 -35.79 29.02 27.39
N PRO A 441 -37.12 28.80 27.43
CA PRO A 441 -38.02 29.60 28.26
C PRO A 441 -37.54 29.69 29.72
N GLY A 442 -37.54 30.90 30.28
CA GLY A 442 -37.06 31.16 31.65
C GLY A 442 -35.56 31.45 31.76
N TYR A 443 -34.81 31.48 30.66
CA TYR A 443 -33.36 31.78 30.63
C TYR A 443 -32.96 32.86 29.61
N THR A 444 -33.92 33.57 29.03
CA THR A 444 -33.70 34.56 27.96
C THR A 444 -32.84 35.74 28.36
N ASN A 445 -32.81 36.11 29.65
CA ASN A 445 -32.01 37.24 30.14
C ASN A 445 -30.50 36.95 30.07
N ALA A 446 -30.10 35.68 30.00
CA ALA A 446 -28.69 35.26 29.91
C ALA A 446 -28.18 35.13 28.47
N PHE A 447 -29.01 35.42 27.46
CA PHE A 447 -28.66 35.24 26.04
C PHE A 447 -28.49 36.57 25.33
N ASP A 448 -27.30 36.80 24.77
CA ASP A 448 -27.01 37.90 23.84
C ASP A 448 -26.77 37.34 22.44
N PRO A 449 -27.62 37.63 21.44
CA PRO A 449 -27.43 37.14 20.08
C PRO A 449 -26.14 37.67 19.41
N ASN A 450 -25.57 38.78 19.88
CA ASN A 450 -24.30 39.31 19.35
C ASN A 450 -23.08 38.69 20.02
N ASN A 451 -23.25 38.10 21.20
CA ASN A 451 -22.21 37.39 21.94
C ASN A 451 -22.77 36.10 22.57
N PRO A 452 -23.20 35.14 21.74
CA PRO A 452 -23.89 33.96 22.23
C PRO A 452 -22.95 33.08 23.08
N PRO A 453 -23.46 32.47 24.17
CA PRO A 453 -22.73 31.46 24.93
C PRO A 453 -22.14 30.40 24.01
N THR A 454 -20.84 30.14 24.16
CA THR A 454 -20.08 29.24 23.30
C THR A 454 -19.11 28.40 24.12
N GLU A 455 -19.02 27.11 23.81
CA GLU A 455 -18.03 26.20 24.39
C GLU A 455 -17.36 25.37 23.28
N CYS A 456 -16.05 25.12 23.39
CA CYS A 456 -15.27 24.42 22.36
C CYS A 456 -14.37 23.34 22.98
N GLY A 457 -14.03 22.30 22.22
CA GLY A 457 -13.04 21.31 22.63
C GLY A 457 -12.50 20.45 21.48
N SER A 458 -11.42 19.71 21.76
CA SER A 458 -10.81 18.75 20.82
C SER A 458 -11.55 17.42 20.87
N LEU A 459 -12.04 16.95 19.73
CA LEU A 459 -12.63 15.64 19.56
C LEU A 459 -11.56 14.66 19.04
N GLU A 460 -11.22 13.68 19.86
CA GLU A 460 -10.26 12.62 19.50
C GLU A 460 -10.91 11.47 18.71
N PRO A 461 -10.16 10.73 17.86
CA PRO A 461 -10.68 9.57 17.13
C PRO A 461 -11.36 8.53 18.02
N GLY A 462 -12.62 8.20 17.73
CA GLY A 462 -13.44 7.27 18.53
C GLY A 462 -13.85 7.80 19.92
N GLY A 463 -13.51 9.04 20.24
CA GLY A 463 -13.77 9.66 21.53
C GLY A 463 -15.18 10.24 21.66
N THR A 464 -15.56 10.55 22.91
CA THR A 464 -16.71 11.40 23.21
C THR A 464 -16.21 12.71 23.80
N LEU A 465 -16.46 13.83 23.11
CA LEU A 465 -16.20 15.17 23.61
C LEU A 465 -17.42 15.66 24.39
N SER A 466 -17.23 15.95 25.67
CA SER A 466 -18.27 16.49 26.56
C SER A 466 -18.15 18.00 26.64
N LEU A 467 -19.15 18.73 26.17
CA LEU A 467 -19.24 20.20 26.23
C LEU A 467 -20.41 20.60 27.12
N ALA A 468 -20.25 21.64 27.94
CA ALA A 468 -21.31 22.10 28.84
C ALA A 468 -21.48 23.62 28.76
N LEU A 469 -22.72 24.08 28.55
CA LEU A 469 -23.07 25.51 28.60
C LEU A 469 -24.04 25.77 29.74
N ALA A 470 -23.71 26.73 30.61
CA ALA A 470 -24.56 27.13 31.72
C ALA A 470 -25.34 28.42 31.40
N ASN A 471 -26.64 28.49 31.73
CA ASN A 471 -27.41 29.75 31.70
C ASN A 471 -27.92 30.10 33.10
N THR A 472 -27.95 31.39 33.38
CA THR A 472 -28.57 31.94 34.59
C THR A 472 -30.08 32.06 34.36
N PRO A 473 -30.93 31.55 35.28
CA PRO A 473 -32.38 31.76 35.21
C PRO A 473 -32.75 33.24 35.21
N ASN A 474 -33.84 33.58 34.52
CA ASN A 474 -34.43 34.92 34.57
C ASN A 474 -34.78 35.29 36.02
N GLU A 475 -34.45 36.52 36.42
CA GLU A 475 -34.89 37.06 37.69
C GLU A 475 -36.33 37.54 37.55
N VAL A 476 -37.24 36.96 38.35
CA VAL A 476 -38.61 37.45 38.48
C VAL A 476 -38.62 38.46 39.63
N PRO A 477 -39.02 39.72 39.42
CA PRO A 477 -39.11 40.70 40.50
C PRO A 477 -40.05 40.19 41.60
N HIS A 478 -39.54 39.99 42.81
CA HIS A 478 -40.31 39.50 43.95
C HIS A 478 -41.17 40.59 44.62
N ALA A 479 -41.11 41.84 44.16
CA ALA A 479 -41.88 42.95 44.68
C ALA A 479 -42.67 43.64 43.56
N ILE A 480 -43.98 43.36 43.49
CA ILE A 480 -44.93 44.30 42.90
C ILE A 480 -45.18 45.34 44.00
N PRO A 481 -44.90 46.64 43.78
CA PRO A 481 -45.34 47.68 44.69
C PRO A 481 -46.86 47.78 44.59
N ALA A 482 -47.59 47.00 45.38
CA ALA A 482 -49.00 47.22 45.58
C ALA A 482 -49.13 48.49 46.43
N GLY A 483 -49.67 49.56 45.83
CA GLY A 483 -50.09 50.73 46.60
C GLY A 483 -51.17 50.33 47.61
N ASP A 484 -51.04 50.84 48.83
CA ASP A 484 -51.97 50.69 49.95
C ASP A 484 -53.35 51.33 49.66
N GLN A 485 -54.13 50.72 48.80
CA GLN A 485 -55.57 51.00 48.67
C GLN A 485 -56.33 49.71 48.96
N PRO A 486 -57.28 49.71 49.91
CA PRO A 486 -58.02 48.51 50.29
C PRO A 486 -58.91 48.07 49.13
N VAL A 487 -58.45 47.09 48.36
CA VAL A 487 -59.29 46.39 47.38
C VAL A 487 -60.22 45.46 48.14
N ALA A 488 -61.53 45.72 48.03
CA ALA A 488 -62.57 44.83 48.53
C ALA A 488 -62.39 43.44 47.90
N MET A 489 -61.96 42.47 48.69
CA MET A 489 -61.85 41.08 48.25
C MET A 489 -63.25 40.46 48.15
N ALA A 490 -63.80 40.40 46.94
CA ALA A 490 -64.91 39.51 46.64
C ALA A 490 -64.39 38.06 46.70
N LYS A 491 -64.63 37.38 47.83
CA LYS A 491 -64.45 35.93 47.94
C LYS A 491 -65.51 35.22 47.12
N GLY A 492 -65.20 34.90 45.86
CA GLY A 492 -65.97 33.92 45.10
C GLY A 492 -65.57 32.51 45.52
N SER A 493 -66.43 31.80 46.25
CA SER A 493 -66.29 30.35 46.44
C SER A 493 -66.63 29.65 45.13
N THR A 494 -65.64 29.07 44.46
CA THR A 494 -65.89 28.14 43.35
C THR A 494 -66.12 26.75 43.93
N GLU A 495 -67.39 26.37 44.10
CA GLU A 495 -67.74 24.98 44.34
C GLU A 495 -67.62 24.21 43.01
N THR A 496 -66.62 23.34 42.93
CA THR A 496 -66.44 22.45 41.78
C THR A 496 -67.39 21.26 41.97
N THR A 497 -68.63 21.39 41.49
CA THR A 497 -69.58 20.27 41.49
C THR A 497 -69.36 19.41 40.25
N PHE A 498 -68.80 18.22 40.43
CA PHE A 498 -68.76 17.21 39.39
C PHE A 498 -70.17 16.68 39.18
N SER A 499 -70.75 16.90 37.99
CA SER A 499 -72.02 16.24 37.67
C SER A 499 -71.77 14.73 37.56
N VAL A 500 -72.33 13.97 38.49
CA VAL A 500 -72.34 12.50 38.46
C VAL A 500 -72.82 11.93 37.11
N PRO A 501 -73.78 12.55 36.38
CA PRO A 501 -74.14 12.09 35.02
C PRO A 501 -73.01 12.25 33.99
N GLY A 502 -72.16 13.29 34.11
CA GLY A 502 -71.08 13.56 33.17
C GLY A 502 -69.93 12.56 33.25
N VAL A 503 -69.61 12.08 34.45
CA VAL A 503 -68.58 11.03 34.65
C VAL A 503 -69.08 9.67 34.16
N ALA A 504 -70.38 9.37 34.35
CA ALA A 504 -70.99 8.15 33.80
C ALA A 504 -71.03 8.15 32.26
N GLY A 505 -71.28 9.30 31.64
CA GLY A 505 -71.27 9.45 30.17
C GLY A 505 -69.92 9.18 29.51
N LEU A 506 -68.83 9.62 30.15
CA LEU A 506 -67.47 9.34 29.68
C LEU A 506 -67.08 7.86 29.82
N GLY A 507 -67.53 7.19 30.89
CA GLY A 507 -67.32 5.75 31.07
C GLY A 507 -68.02 4.90 30.00
N ALA A 508 -69.24 5.28 29.60
CA ALA A 508 -69.99 4.56 28.57
C ALA A 508 -69.35 4.69 27.18
N LEU A 509 -68.77 5.85 26.85
CA LEU A 509 -68.08 6.09 25.57
C LEU A 509 -66.80 5.25 25.42
N VAL A 510 -66.05 5.06 26.50
CA VAL A 510 -64.83 4.23 26.49
C VAL A 510 -65.17 2.74 26.28
N LEU A 511 -66.26 2.26 26.88
CA LEU A 511 -66.72 0.87 26.69
C LEU A 511 -67.26 0.62 25.27
N LEU A 512 -67.95 1.58 24.67
CA LEU A 512 -68.41 1.50 23.27
C LEU A 512 -67.23 1.50 22.29
N GLY A 513 -66.21 2.35 22.52
CA GLY A 513 -65.01 2.40 21.69
C GLY A 513 -64.22 1.08 21.71
N SER A 514 -64.06 0.48 22.89
CA SER A 514 -63.32 -0.79 23.04
C SER A 514 -64.09 -2.00 22.49
N GLY A 515 -65.44 -1.99 22.54
CA GLY A 515 -66.27 -3.03 21.91
C GLY A 515 -66.19 -3.04 20.37
N LEU A 516 -66.13 -1.86 19.74
CA LEU A 516 -66.04 -1.75 18.27
C LEU A 516 -64.69 -2.25 17.74
N VAL A 517 -63.58 -1.94 18.41
CA VAL A 517 -62.24 -2.40 18.01
C VAL A 517 -62.12 -3.94 18.11
N GLY A 518 -62.72 -4.54 19.14
CA GLY A 518 -62.76 -6.01 19.28
C GLY A 518 -63.58 -6.71 18.20
N PHE A 519 -64.68 -6.10 17.74
CA PHE A 519 -65.53 -6.66 16.68
C PHE A 519 -64.86 -6.63 15.30
N PHE A 520 -64.11 -5.56 14.99
CA PHE A 520 -63.33 -5.48 13.74
C PHE A 520 -62.10 -6.40 13.75
N ALA A 521 -61.41 -6.55 14.89
CA ALA A 521 -60.29 -7.49 15.02
C ALA A 521 -60.71 -8.96 14.87
N ARG A 522 -61.93 -9.33 15.29
CA ARG A 522 -62.45 -10.71 15.14
C ARG A 522 -62.87 -11.03 13.70
N ARG A 523 -63.17 -10.03 12.87
CA ARG A 523 -63.58 -10.21 11.46
C ARG A 523 -62.38 -10.33 10.51
N SER A 524 -61.21 -9.77 10.85
CA SER A 524 -59.99 -9.91 10.04
C SER A 524 -59.28 -11.26 10.21
N ALA A 525 -59.50 -11.96 11.32
CA ALA A 525 -58.91 -13.29 11.59
C ALA A 525 -59.66 -14.48 10.95
N ARG A 526 -60.68 -14.23 10.12
CA ARG A 526 -61.46 -15.27 9.39
C ARG A 526 -61.47 -15.06 7.86
N ARG A 527 -60.44 -14.42 7.31
CA ARG A 527 -60.17 -14.40 5.86
C ARG A 527 -58.83 -15.04 5.56
#